data_AF-A0A085WR99-F1
#
_entry.id   AF-A0A085WR99-F1
#
_cell.length_a   1.000
_cell.length_b   1.000
_cell.length_c   1.000
_cell.angle_alpha   90.00
_cell.angle_beta   90.00
_cell.angle_gamma   90.00
#
_symmetry.space_group_name_H-M   'P 1'
#
loop_
_entity.id
_entity.type
_entity.pdbx_description
1 polymer ?
#
loop_
_entity_poly.entity_id
_entity_poly.type
_entity_poly.pdbx_seq_one_letter_code
_entity_poly.pdbx_strand_id
1 'polypeptide(L)'
;MAVAVSDYCRRAKAAASPTEVREALALLSEEDDFRVRTLTDTEPEVSPLGPFGVVDILRGTPPPLAAQRQACGYYEVAQELARVREEKTPAPAPVAPQVPSFAPPPPRPAPAESAAAEPAGKGKAARQPAESVQDRIAPRKRTGPALEAEEPTETDSSRFLKRDLPKPRGRYTQVAAPKGSYQTLVRTEGKDILEPALSQNEHRFALLKSLAEHYNGAKGELSLVDLESVLRSHELMDRLTAKERQALLSAYTDQKGAAGRVAWALGLSPSELQRLTATLGMQAEVEELRERFRRDVLGARHLTQRLDTLGRDKYLADLGIKKRFTDALRRELEGLVQEELSGANDLPGLALAVARKHGAPQELVLRALDRLGMAGKLREQLAAHSHHSSP
;
A
#
# COMPACT_ATOMS: atom_id res chain seq x y z
N MET A 1 -8.27 4.10 -11.74
CA MET A 1 -9.40 4.51 -10.89
C MET A 1 -8.96 5.42 -9.74
N ALA A 2 -8.06 4.98 -8.86
CA ALA A 2 -7.57 5.82 -7.75
C ALA A 2 -6.98 7.17 -8.19
N VAL A 3 -6.27 7.24 -9.32
CA VAL A 3 -5.76 8.50 -9.89
C VAL A 3 -6.89 9.43 -10.31
N ALA A 4 -7.92 8.91 -10.98
CA ALA A 4 -9.07 9.69 -11.43
C ALA A 4 -9.88 10.26 -10.25
N VAL A 5 -10.06 9.47 -9.18
CA VAL A 5 -10.71 9.94 -7.94
C VAL A 5 -9.85 10.99 -7.24
N SER A 6 -8.53 10.80 -7.16
CA SER A 6 -7.62 11.79 -6.58
C SER A 6 -7.68 13.13 -7.34
N ASP A 7 -7.67 13.08 -8.67
CA ASP A 7 -7.80 14.28 -9.51
C ASP A 7 -9.18 14.94 -9.36
N TYR A 8 -10.26 14.15 -9.31
CA TYR A 8 -11.61 14.66 -9.08
C TYR A 8 -11.74 15.37 -7.72
N CYS A 9 -11.24 14.76 -6.64
CA CYS A 9 -11.23 15.37 -5.30
C CYS A 9 -10.35 16.62 -5.24
N ARG A 10 -9.24 16.66 -5.99
CA ARG A 10 -8.41 17.85 -6.15
C ARG A 10 -9.18 18.99 -6.85
N ARG A 11 -9.92 18.69 -7.92
CA ARG A 11 -10.81 19.67 -8.59
C ARG A 11 -11.91 20.16 -7.66
N ALA A 12 -12.42 19.31 -6.78
CA ALA A 12 -13.43 19.63 -5.78
C ALA A 12 -12.89 20.32 -4.51
N LYS A 13 -11.65 20.84 -4.52
CA LYS A 13 -10.98 21.54 -3.40
C LYS A 13 -10.80 20.72 -2.12
N ALA A 14 -10.78 19.39 -2.21
CA ALA A 14 -10.53 18.49 -1.10
C ALA A 14 -9.50 17.43 -1.51
N ALA A 15 -8.25 17.86 -1.67
CA ALA A 15 -7.15 16.95 -2.03
C ALA A 15 -6.95 15.90 -0.93
N ALA A 16 -6.91 14.63 -1.32
CA ALA A 16 -6.80 13.49 -0.42
C ALA A 16 -5.53 12.69 -0.70
N SER A 17 -5.01 12.00 0.33
CA SER A 17 -3.83 11.16 0.19
C SER A 17 -4.14 9.89 -0.64
N PRO A 18 -3.15 9.27 -1.31
CA PRO A 18 -3.36 8.01 -2.03
C PRO A 18 -3.85 6.86 -1.13
N THR A 19 -3.62 6.94 0.17
CA THR A 19 -4.10 5.95 1.14
C THR A 19 -5.59 6.15 1.43
N GLU A 20 -6.04 7.38 1.70
CA GLU A 20 -7.46 7.71 1.89
C GLU A 20 -8.32 7.35 0.67
N VAL A 21 -7.80 7.59 -0.55
CA VAL A 21 -8.51 7.22 -1.78
C VAL A 21 -8.67 5.70 -1.89
N ARG A 22 -7.65 4.93 -1.48
CA ARG A 22 -7.73 3.46 -1.49
C ARG A 22 -8.70 2.94 -0.43
N GLU A 23 -8.67 3.51 0.78
CA GLU A 23 -9.59 3.15 1.86
C GLU A 23 -11.05 3.45 1.49
N ALA A 24 -11.31 4.61 0.88
CA ALA A 24 -12.64 4.96 0.41
C ALA A 24 -13.12 4.01 -0.70
N LEU A 25 -12.26 3.71 -1.68
CA LEU A 25 -12.61 2.79 -2.77
C LEU A 25 -12.80 1.34 -2.30
N ALA A 26 -12.16 0.93 -1.20
CA ALA A 26 -12.36 -0.40 -0.61
C ALA A 26 -13.78 -0.60 -0.03
N LEU A 27 -14.54 0.49 0.18
CA LEU A 27 -15.95 0.44 0.61
C LEU A 27 -16.92 0.20 -0.55
N LEU A 28 -16.43 0.17 -1.78
CA LEU A 28 -17.22 -0.05 -2.99
C LEU A 28 -16.97 -1.45 -3.54
N SER A 29 -17.96 -2.00 -4.23
CA SER A 29 -17.85 -3.29 -4.91
C SER A 29 -17.25 -3.11 -6.31
N GLU A 30 -16.74 -4.19 -6.92
CA GLU A 30 -16.22 -4.15 -8.30
C GLU A 30 -17.28 -3.71 -9.33
N GLU A 31 -18.57 -3.87 -9.02
CA GLU A 31 -19.68 -3.41 -9.86
C GLU A 31 -19.82 -1.89 -9.89
N ASP A 32 -19.32 -1.20 -8.86
CA ASP A 32 -19.39 0.25 -8.74
C ASP A 32 -18.28 0.98 -9.51
N ASP A 33 -17.28 0.24 -10.02
CA ASP A 33 -16.14 0.78 -10.76
C ASP A 33 -16.55 1.63 -11.98
N PHE A 34 -17.59 1.21 -12.69
CA PHE A 34 -18.11 1.95 -13.83
C PHE A 34 -18.77 3.27 -13.40
N ARG A 35 -19.47 3.27 -12.26
CA ARG A 35 -20.11 4.47 -11.70
C ARG A 35 -19.08 5.46 -11.19
N VAL A 36 -18.01 4.96 -10.55
CA VAL A 36 -16.87 5.78 -10.12
C VAL A 36 -16.26 6.49 -11.32
N ARG A 37 -15.96 5.77 -12.41
CA ARG A 37 -15.39 6.36 -13.63
C ARG A 37 -16.30 7.44 -14.22
N THR A 38 -17.58 7.11 -14.41
CA THR A 38 -18.58 8.03 -14.96
C THR A 38 -18.67 9.34 -14.15
N LEU A 39 -18.61 9.24 -12.82
CA LEU A 39 -18.64 10.40 -11.92
C LEU A 39 -17.31 11.18 -11.94
N THR A 40 -16.17 10.51 -12.02
CA THR A 40 -14.86 11.20 -12.03
C THR A 40 -14.53 11.88 -13.36
N ASP A 41 -15.20 11.48 -14.44
CA ASP A 41 -15.02 12.07 -15.77
C ASP A 41 -15.73 13.43 -15.91
N THR A 42 -16.70 13.75 -15.05
CA THR A 42 -17.38 15.04 -15.01
C THR A 42 -16.70 16.06 -14.07
N GLU A 43 -17.08 17.33 -14.19
CA GLU A 43 -16.68 18.35 -13.23
C GLU A 43 -17.48 18.23 -11.93
N PRO A 44 -16.85 18.45 -10.76
CA PRO A 44 -17.54 18.39 -9.48
C PRO A 44 -18.51 19.56 -9.35
N GLU A 45 -19.81 19.25 -9.26
CA GLU A 45 -20.89 20.24 -9.11
C GLU A 45 -20.84 20.97 -7.76
N VAL A 46 -20.22 20.36 -6.74
CA VAL A 46 -20.18 20.89 -5.37
C VAL A 46 -18.78 20.74 -4.77
N SER A 47 -18.39 21.72 -3.95
CA SER A 47 -17.13 21.72 -3.19
C SER A 47 -17.40 22.14 -1.73
N PRO A 48 -16.65 21.62 -0.73
CA PRO A 48 -15.57 20.64 -0.84
C PRO A 48 -16.08 19.19 -0.95
N LEU A 49 -15.41 18.33 -1.74
CA LEU A 49 -15.78 16.92 -1.87
C LEU A 49 -14.57 15.98 -1.85
N GLY A 50 -14.39 15.27 -0.73
CA GLY A 50 -13.33 14.27 -0.54
C GLY A 50 -13.72 12.87 -1.02
N PRO A 51 -12.81 11.89 -0.91
CA PRO A 51 -13.02 10.54 -1.47
C PRO A 51 -14.17 9.79 -0.80
N PHE A 52 -14.39 9.98 0.50
CA PHE A 52 -15.53 9.40 1.21
C PHE A 52 -16.86 10.08 0.84
N GLY A 53 -16.83 11.37 0.49
CA GLY A 53 -17.98 12.06 -0.09
C GLY A 53 -18.35 11.52 -1.47
N VAL A 54 -17.36 11.14 -2.29
CA VAL A 54 -17.60 10.46 -3.58
C VAL A 54 -18.30 9.11 -3.37
N VAL A 55 -17.84 8.30 -2.41
CA VAL A 55 -18.49 7.02 -2.05
C VAL A 55 -19.91 7.25 -1.56
N ASP A 56 -20.16 8.27 -0.75
CA ASP A 56 -21.48 8.60 -0.24
C ASP A 56 -22.45 8.99 -1.38
N ILE A 57 -21.97 9.75 -2.37
CA ILE A 57 -22.76 10.09 -3.58
C ILE A 57 -23.10 8.83 -4.38
N LEU A 58 -22.14 7.92 -4.56
CA LEU A 58 -22.36 6.66 -5.26
C LEU A 58 -23.33 5.74 -4.52
N ARG A 59 -23.46 5.87 -3.20
CA ARG A 59 -24.45 5.19 -2.35
C ARG A 59 -25.82 5.88 -2.34
N GLY A 60 -26.00 6.96 -3.09
CA GLY A 60 -27.29 7.65 -3.28
C GLY A 60 -27.48 8.92 -2.44
N THR A 61 -26.45 9.39 -1.73
CA THR A 61 -26.51 10.68 -1.02
C THR A 61 -26.45 11.85 -2.02
N PRO A 62 -27.32 12.86 -1.92
CA PRO A 62 -27.26 14.00 -2.82
C PRO A 62 -25.93 14.78 -2.68
N PRO A 63 -25.30 15.22 -3.79
CA PRO A 63 -24.03 15.96 -3.78
C PRO A 63 -23.93 17.13 -2.78
N PRO A 64 -24.95 18.01 -2.60
CA PRO A 64 -24.86 19.09 -1.62
C PRO A 64 -24.76 18.59 -0.16
N LEU A 65 -25.38 17.46 0.16
CA LEU A 65 -25.35 16.89 1.50
C LEU A 65 -24.00 16.22 1.77
N ALA A 66 -23.44 15.52 0.77
CA ALA A 66 -22.09 14.97 0.86
C ALA A 66 -21.02 16.06 1.06
N ALA A 67 -21.15 17.19 0.34
CA ALA A 67 -20.26 18.33 0.53
C ALA A 67 -20.43 18.99 1.91
N GLN A 68 -21.66 19.09 2.43
CA GLN A 68 -21.89 19.57 3.79
C GLN A 68 -21.27 18.65 4.84
N ARG A 69 -21.40 17.32 4.68
CA ARG A 69 -20.76 16.31 5.53
C ARG A 69 -19.24 16.42 5.50
N GLN A 70 -18.67 16.65 4.31
CA GLN A 70 -17.24 16.90 4.17
C GLN A 70 -16.82 18.19 4.88
N ALA A 71 -17.59 19.28 4.71
CA ALA A 71 -17.29 20.58 5.31
C ALA A 71 -17.40 20.58 6.84
N CYS A 72 -18.28 19.76 7.42
CA CYS A 72 -18.42 19.64 8.87
C CYS A 72 -17.54 18.54 9.50
N GLY A 73 -16.66 17.89 8.72
CA GLY A 73 -15.75 16.85 9.23
C GLY A 73 -16.43 15.52 9.58
N TYR A 74 -17.64 15.26 9.08
CA TYR A 74 -18.41 14.05 9.40
C TYR A 74 -17.65 12.75 9.09
N TYR A 75 -16.97 12.70 7.94
CA TYR A 75 -16.28 11.48 7.50
C TYR A 75 -15.04 11.17 8.36
N GLU A 76 -14.36 12.20 8.89
CA GLU A 76 -13.23 12.03 9.81
C GLU A 76 -13.71 11.37 11.12
N VAL A 77 -14.80 11.89 11.69
CA VAL A 77 -15.42 11.33 12.90
C VAL A 77 -15.95 9.91 12.65
N ALA A 78 -16.54 9.65 11.49
CA ALA A 78 -17.06 8.32 11.15
C ALA A 78 -15.93 7.28 11.05
N GLN A 79 -14.76 7.66 10.51
CA GLN A 79 -13.58 6.80 10.46
C GLN A 79 -13.00 6.53 11.84
N GLU A 80 -12.88 7.56 12.69
CA GLU A 80 -12.40 7.37 14.06
C GLU A 80 -13.31 6.45 14.86
N LEU A 81 -14.63 6.59 14.72
CA LEU A 81 -15.60 5.69 15.35
C LEU A 81 -15.52 4.25 14.81
N ALA A 82 -15.26 4.07 13.51
CA ALA A 82 -15.05 2.74 12.94
C ALA A 82 -13.78 2.09 13.51
N ARG A 83 -12.67 2.82 13.57
CA ARG A 83 -11.40 2.34 14.17
C ARG A 83 -11.57 1.96 15.63
N VAL A 84 -12.22 2.80 16.43
CA VAL A 84 -12.48 2.51 17.85
C VAL A 84 -13.38 1.28 18.03
N ARG A 85 -14.30 1.00 17.10
CA ARG A 85 -15.13 -0.22 17.13
C ARG A 85 -14.33 -1.46 16.75
N GLU A 86 -13.46 -1.38 15.74
CA GLU A 86 -12.57 -2.48 15.36
C GLU A 86 -11.58 -2.83 16.48
N GLU A 87 -11.03 -1.83 17.17
CA GLU A 87 -10.16 -2.04 18.33
C GLU A 87 -10.88 -2.66 19.54
N LYS A 88 -12.17 -2.34 19.73
CA LYS A 88 -12.98 -2.84 20.86
C LYS A 88 -13.72 -4.14 20.57
N THR A 89 -13.74 -4.61 19.33
CA THR A 89 -14.41 -5.87 18.97
C THR A 89 -13.40 -7.01 19.10
N PRO A 90 -13.51 -7.89 20.11
CA PRO A 90 -12.66 -9.07 20.19
C PRO A 90 -12.87 -9.94 18.96
N ALA A 91 -11.76 -10.48 18.43
CA ALA A 91 -11.77 -11.31 17.23
C ALA A 91 -12.80 -12.45 17.34
N PRO A 92 -13.58 -12.74 16.28
CA PRO A 92 -14.48 -13.89 16.29
C PRO A 92 -13.66 -15.16 16.51
N ALA A 93 -14.08 -15.98 17.48
CA ALA A 93 -13.42 -17.24 17.79
C ALA A 93 -13.32 -18.13 16.54
N PRO A 94 -12.21 -18.87 16.36
CA PRO A 94 -12.05 -19.75 15.21
C PRO A 94 -13.19 -20.77 15.17
N VAL A 95 -13.80 -20.93 13.99
CA VAL A 95 -14.85 -21.91 13.73
C VAL A 95 -14.30 -23.31 14.01
N ALA A 96 -14.81 -23.96 15.06
CA ALA A 96 -14.45 -25.32 15.40
C ALA A 96 -14.87 -26.29 14.26
N PRO A 97 -14.10 -27.36 14.00
CA PRO A 97 -14.41 -28.34 12.96
C PRO A 97 -15.76 -29.02 13.24
N GLN A 98 -16.60 -29.05 12.20
CA GLN A 98 -17.94 -29.63 12.22
C GLN A 98 -17.88 -31.14 12.47
N VAL A 99 -18.33 -31.59 13.63
CA VAL A 99 -18.77 -32.97 13.87
C VAL A 99 -20.25 -33.09 13.49
N PRO A 100 -20.66 -34.08 12.68
CA PRO A 100 -22.04 -34.23 12.25
C PRO A 100 -22.92 -34.67 13.42
N SER A 101 -23.78 -33.77 13.90
CA SER A 101 -24.77 -34.04 14.95
C SER A 101 -26.14 -34.32 14.33
N PHE A 102 -26.72 -35.45 14.71
CA PHE A 102 -28.03 -35.96 14.27
C PHE A 102 -29.15 -35.28 15.09
N ALA A 103 -30.09 -34.64 14.37
CA ALA A 103 -31.48 -34.30 14.71
C ALA A 103 -31.79 -33.28 15.85
N PRO A 104 -32.83 -32.41 15.68
CA PRO A 104 -33.20 -31.35 16.63
C PRO A 104 -34.38 -31.70 17.57
N PRO A 105 -34.46 -31.11 18.78
CA PRO A 105 -35.70 -31.02 19.56
C PRO A 105 -36.35 -29.61 19.58
N PRO A 106 -37.66 -29.49 19.88
CA PRO A 106 -38.55 -28.37 19.55
C PRO A 106 -38.55 -27.18 20.55
N PRO A 107 -39.17 -26.03 20.20
CA PRO A 107 -39.12 -24.80 21.00
C PRO A 107 -40.08 -24.79 22.20
N ARG A 108 -39.69 -24.13 23.30
CA ARG A 108 -40.56 -23.84 24.44
C ARG A 108 -40.77 -22.32 24.63
N PRO A 109 -41.96 -21.90 25.11
CA PRO A 109 -42.48 -20.53 24.99
C PRO A 109 -42.12 -19.61 26.17
N ALA A 110 -42.29 -18.31 25.92
CA ALA A 110 -42.12 -17.20 26.87
C ALA A 110 -43.20 -17.17 27.96
N PRO A 111 -42.91 -16.61 29.15
CA PRO A 111 -43.92 -16.23 30.13
C PRO A 111 -44.28 -14.73 30.06
N ALA A 112 -45.58 -14.46 30.20
CA ALA A 112 -46.20 -13.17 30.48
C ALA A 112 -46.77 -13.19 31.91
N GLU A 113 -46.81 -12.02 32.57
CA GLU A 113 -47.71 -11.57 33.67
C GLU A 113 -47.02 -10.33 34.31
N SER A 114 -47.67 -9.27 34.78
CA SER A 114 -49.07 -8.96 35.06
C SER A 114 -49.20 -7.45 35.38
N ALA A 115 -50.40 -6.91 35.22
CA ALA A 115 -50.78 -5.53 35.51
C ALA A 115 -51.34 -5.38 36.94
N ALA A 116 -51.18 -4.20 37.58
CA ALA A 116 -52.27 -3.35 38.13
C ALA A 116 -51.83 -2.33 39.21
N ALA A 117 -52.27 -1.08 38.97
CA ALA A 117 -52.85 -0.08 39.89
C ALA A 117 -52.02 0.76 40.90
N GLU A 118 -52.19 2.08 40.74
CA GLU A 118 -51.85 3.28 41.55
C GLU A 118 -52.74 3.40 42.85
N PRO A 119 -52.79 4.52 43.67
CA PRO A 119 -52.31 5.91 43.47
C PRO A 119 -51.86 6.79 44.68
N ALA A 120 -51.47 8.03 44.32
CA ALA A 120 -51.76 9.34 44.93
C ALA A 120 -50.63 10.14 45.64
N GLY A 121 -50.37 11.35 45.12
CA GLY A 121 -49.64 12.43 45.79
C GLY A 121 -49.37 13.66 44.89
N LYS A 122 -50.10 14.76 45.10
CA LYS A 122 -50.16 16.00 44.30
C LYS A 122 -48.93 16.92 44.45
N GLY A 123 -48.61 17.73 43.43
CA GLY A 123 -47.76 18.93 43.59
C GLY A 123 -47.35 19.69 42.32
N LYS A 124 -48.20 20.63 41.89
CA LYS A 124 -48.06 21.71 40.87
C LYS A 124 -46.65 22.31 40.63
N ALA A 125 -46.28 22.56 39.37
CA ALA A 125 -46.33 23.89 38.71
C ALA A 125 -45.32 24.07 37.53
N ALA A 126 -45.88 24.55 36.41
CA ALA A 126 -45.34 25.50 35.42
C ALA A 126 -44.07 25.16 34.58
N ARG A 127 -44.36 24.83 33.32
CA ARG A 127 -43.53 24.96 32.11
C ARG A 127 -42.86 26.35 31.99
N GLN A 128 -41.58 26.36 31.62
CA GLN A 128 -40.96 27.43 30.84
C GLN A 128 -40.27 26.82 29.59
N PRO A 129 -40.41 27.44 28.41
CA PRO A 129 -39.95 26.86 27.14
C PRO A 129 -38.44 27.03 26.93
N ALA A 130 -37.87 26.04 26.26
CA ALA A 130 -36.46 25.94 25.88
C ALA A 130 -36.03 27.09 24.96
N GLU A 131 -35.04 27.86 25.40
CA GLU A 131 -34.31 28.80 24.56
C GLU A 131 -33.30 28.03 23.68
N SER A 132 -33.44 28.25 22.38
CA SER A 132 -32.67 27.62 21.31
C SER A 132 -31.22 28.13 21.24
N VAL A 133 -30.30 27.19 21.00
CA VAL A 133 -28.83 27.34 20.89
C VAL A 133 -28.36 28.26 19.74
N GLN A 134 -29.27 28.92 19.03
CA GLN A 134 -28.96 29.84 17.92
C GLN A 134 -28.64 31.29 18.33
N ASP A 135 -28.88 31.68 19.59
CA ASP A 135 -28.61 33.05 20.06
C ASP A 135 -27.21 33.27 20.68
N ARG A 136 -26.33 32.25 20.63
CA ARG A 136 -24.96 32.34 21.19
C ARG A 136 -23.83 32.54 20.18
N ILE A 137 -24.11 32.54 18.87
CA ILE A 137 -23.07 32.61 17.84
C ILE A 137 -23.46 33.65 16.78
N ALA A 138 -23.52 34.92 17.18
CA ALA A 138 -23.57 36.04 16.25
C ALA A 138 -22.57 37.13 16.68
N PRO A 139 -21.55 37.46 15.86
CA PRO A 139 -20.58 38.49 16.17
C PRO A 139 -21.23 39.89 16.06
N ARG A 140 -21.24 40.61 17.18
CA ARG A 140 -21.69 42.00 17.22
C ARG A 140 -20.72 42.91 16.44
N LYS A 141 -21.18 43.40 15.30
CA LYS A 141 -20.64 44.56 14.58
C LYS A 141 -20.45 45.72 15.56
N ARG A 142 -19.20 46.17 15.75
CA ARG A 142 -18.88 47.53 16.18
C ARG A 142 -18.41 48.31 14.97
N THR A 143 -19.12 49.40 14.71
CA THR A 143 -18.85 50.42 13.71
C THR A 143 -18.06 51.58 14.33
N GLY A 144 -17.06 52.06 13.57
CA GLY A 144 -16.56 53.45 13.60
C GLY A 144 -15.09 53.61 14.00
N PRO A 145 -14.38 54.64 13.49
CA PRO A 145 -14.51 55.32 12.20
C PRO A 145 -13.19 55.36 11.38
N ALA A 146 -13.31 55.79 10.14
CA ALA A 146 -12.22 56.05 9.20
C ALA A 146 -11.35 57.23 9.65
N LEU A 147 -10.03 57.07 9.58
CA LEU A 147 -9.07 58.16 9.41
C LEU A 147 -7.96 57.71 8.45
N GLU A 148 -8.03 58.37 7.29
CA GLU A 148 -7.02 58.81 6.32
C GLU A 148 -5.57 58.30 6.42
N ALA A 149 -5.06 57.99 5.23
CA ALA A 149 -3.69 57.60 4.94
C ALA A 149 -2.77 58.82 4.85
N GLU A 150 -1.60 58.77 5.52
CA GLU A 150 -0.37 59.44 5.10
C GLU A 150 0.85 58.58 5.52
N GLU A 151 1.75 58.31 4.58
CA GLU A 151 3.16 57.92 4.82
C GLU A 151 4.04 59.18 4.59
N PRO A 152 5.37 59.17 4.82
CA PRO A 152 6.19 58.54 5.87
C PRO A 152 7.13 59.58 6.54
N THR A 153 7.73 59.28 7.70
CA THR A 153 9.03 59.89 8.06
C THR A 153 9.88 58.97 8.92
N GLU A 154 11.13 58.81 8.48
CA GLU A 154 12.23 58.16 9.19
C GLU A 154 12.65 58.99 10.40
N THR A 155 12.81 58.37 11.58
CA THR A 155 13.92 58.70 12.50
C THR A 155 14.11 57.61 13.56
N ASP A 156 15.22 56.90 13.36
CA ASP A 156 16.13 56.32 14.35
C ASP A 156 15.62 56.17 15.81
N SER A 157 15.22 54.96 16.19
CA SER A 157 15.41 54.50 17.57
C SER A 157 15.49 52.97 17.64
N SER A 158 16.47 52.50 18.43
CA SER A 158 16.55 51.15 19.01
C SER A 158 17.35 50.08 18.24
N ARG A 159 18.66 50.29 18.07
CA ARG A 159 19.65 49.24 17.76
C ARG A 159 19.89 48.22 18.90
N PHE A 160 18.85 47.75 19.60
CA PHE A 160 18.97 46.79 20.72
C PHE A 160 18.07 45.54 20.63
N LEU A 161 17.35 45.33 19.52
CA LEU A 161 16.44 44.18 19.36
C LEU A 161 16.78 43.26 18.17
N LYS A 162 18.06 43.13 17.81
CA LYS A 162 18.54 42.08 16.89
C LYS A 162 19.21 40.96 17.68
N ARG A 163 18.43 40.31 18.54
CA ARG A 163 18.70 38.92 18.93
C ARG A 163 17.75 38.12 18.05
N ASP A 164 18.28 37.29 17.17
CA ASP A 164 17.46 36.40 16.32
C ASP A 164 16.75 35.39 17.23
N LEU A 165 15.62 35.78 17.81
CA LEU A 165 14.71 34.83 18.42
C LEU A 165 14.11 34.00 17.27
N PRO A 166 14.06 32.65 17.41
CA PRO A 166 13.38 31.83 16.44
C PRO A 166 11.94 32.32 16.29
N LYS A 167 11.52 32.55 15.04
CA LYS A 167 10.20 33.10 14.70
C LYS A 167 9.11 32.38 15.51
N PRO A 168 8.15 33.10 16.12
CA PRO A 168 7.11 32.48 16.92
C PRO A 168 6.35 31.46 16.06
N ARG A 169 6.56 30.19 16.39
CA ARG A 169 5.94 29.05 15.70
C ARG A 169 4.42 29.15 15.86
N GLY A 170 3.69 29.08 14.75
CA GLY A 170 2.23 29.14 14.75
C GLY A 170 1.60 28.03 15.60
N ARG A 171 0.36 28.27 16.06
CA ARG A 171 -0.42 27.42 16.98
C ARG A 171 -0.69 25.97 16.51
N TYR A 172 -0.16 25.57 15.35
CA TYR A 172 -0.34 24.25 14.74
C TYR A 172 0.98 23.56 14.40
N THR A 173 2.12 24.03 14.91
CA THR A 173 3.36 23.24 14.83
C THR A 173 3.27 22.08 15.81
N GLN A 174 2.90 20.90 15.30
CA GLN A 174 3.00 19.65 16.05
C GLN A 174 4.47 19.49 16.46
N VAL A 175 4.77 19.74 17.73
CA VAL A 175 6.07 19.44 18.30
C VAL A 175 6.12 17.93 18.43
N ALA A 176 7.03 17.29 17.69
CA ALA A 176 7.25 15.85 17.81
C ALA A 176 7.45 15.50 19.29
N ALA A 177 6.83 14.41 19.74
CA ALA A 177 6.93 13.95 21.11
C ALA A 177 8.42 13.81 21.51
N PRO A 178 8.79 14.19 22.74
CA PRO A 178 10.17 14.10 23.18
C PRO A 178 10.62 12.64 23.13
N LYS A 179 11.69 12.36 22.36
CA LYS A 179 12.28 11.03 22.26
C LYS A 179 12.86 10.59 23.60
N GLY A 180 12.64 9.34 23.96
CA GLY A 180 13.26 8.66 25.09
C GLY A 180 14.78 8.60 24.98
N SER A 181 15.45 8.45 26.12
CA SER A 181 16.91 8.39 26.16
C SER A 181 17.43 6.99 25.83
N TYR A 182 18.65 6.91 25.29
CA TYR A 182 19.35 5.64 25.07
C TYR A 182 19.45 4.79 26.35
N GLN A 183 19.61 5.44 27.50
CA GLN A 183 19.71 4.78 28.81
C GLN A 183 18.46 3.95 29.15
N THR A 184 17.28 4.35 28.66
CA THR A 184 16.04 3.58 28.84
C THR A 184 16.13 2.21 28.15
N LEU A 185 16.76 2.16 26.98
CA LEU A 185 16.96 0.91 26.23
C LEU A 185 18.04 0.02 26.85
N VAL A 186 19.07 0.61 27.47
CA VAL A 186 20.19 -0.14 28.08
C VAL A 186 19.80 -0.79 29.41
N ARG A 187 18.92 -0.15 30.18
CA ARG A 187 18.45 -0.69 31.48
C ARG A 187 17.68 -1.99 31.31
N THR A 188 17.53 -2.73 32.40
CA THR A 188 16.78 -4.01 32.44
C THR A 188 15.35 -3.88 31.92
N GLU A 189 14.68 -2.77 32.20
CA GLU A 189 13.35 -2.42 31.68
C GLU A 189 13.33 -2.29 30.14
N GLY A 190 14.48 -2.00 29.54
CA GLY A 190 14.64 -1.93 28.09
C GLY A 190 14.35 -3.25 27.38
N LYS A 191 14.55 -4.39 28.06
CA LYS A 191 14.24 -5.72 27.50
C LYS A 191 12.75 -5.87 27.21
N ASP A 192 11.89 -5.40 28.10
CA ASP A 192 10.43 -5.46 27.96
C ASP A 192 9.91 -4.58 26.81
N ILE A 193 10.69 -3.57 26.40
CA ILE A 193 10.41 -2.71 25.24
C ILE A 193 10.92 -3.37 23.95
N LEU A 194 12.10 -3.98 23.99
CA LEU A 194 12.78 -4.54 22.81
C LEU A 194 12.18 -5.86 22.35
N GLU A 195 11.72 -6.72 23.26
CA GLU A 195 11.09 -7.99 22.90
C GLU A 195 9.82 -7.84 22.02
N PRO A 196 8.83 -6.99 22.37
CA PRO A 196 7.69 -6.76 21.50
C PRO A 196 8.09 -6.01 20.22
N ALA A 197 9.04 -5.08 20.27
CA ALA A 197 9.53 -4.43 19.07
C ALA A 197 10.19 -5.43 18.10
N LEU A 198 10.93 -6.42 18.61
CA LEU A 198 11.57 -7.48 17.84
C LEU A 198 10.54 -8.46 17.27
N SER A 199 9.42 -8.71 17.97
CA SER A 199 8.36 -9.57 17.42
C SER A 199 7.64 -8.88 16.25
N GLN A 200 7.39 -7.58 16.35
CA GLN A 200 6.71 -6.78 15.32
C GLN A 200 7.57 -6.51 14.08
N ASN A 201 8.89 -6.36 14.23
CA ASN A 201 9.77 -5.99 13.12
C ASN A 201 10.52 -7.20 12.55
N GLU A 202 10.57 -7.34 11.22
CA GLU A 202 11.18 -8.52 10.57
C GLU A 202 12.72 -8.54 10.64
N HIS A 203 13.35 -7.37 10.57
CA HIS A 203 14.81 -7.24 10.51
C HIS A 203 15.32 -5.97 11.21
N ARG A 204 16.63 -5.90 11.47
CA ARG A 204 17.31 -4.84 12.23
C ARG A 204 17.08 -3.43 11.69
N PHE A 205 16.97 -3.26 10.37
CA PHE A 205 16.71 -1.95 9.78
C PHE A 205 15.29 -1.43 10.05
N ALA A 206 14.27 -2.31 10.05
CA ALA A 206 12.90 -1.94 10.40
C ALA A 206 12.80 -1.65 11.90
N LEU A 207 13.43 -2.51 12.71
CA LEU A 207 13.55 -2.30 14.16
C LEU A 207 14.23 -0.95 14.49
N LEU A 208 15.32 -0.62 13.80
CA LEU A 208 15.99 0.67 13.99
C LEU A 208 15.08 1.84 13.64
N LYS A 209 14.40 1.80 12.50
CA LYS A 209 13.49 2.88 12.06
C LYS A 209 12.39 3.11 13.09
N SER A 210 11.74 2.03 13.54
CA SER A 210 10.69 2.07 14.55
C SER A 210 11.19 2.61 15.91
N LEU A 211 12.36 2.19 16.37
CA LEU A 211 12.93 2.67 17.63
C LEU A 211 13.48 4.09 17.53
N ALA A 212 14.02 4.51 16.39
CA ALA A 212 14.57 5.85 16.17
C ALA A 212 13.49 6.95 16.17
N GLU A 213 12.22 6.59 15.95
CA GLU A 213 11.07 7.49 16.13
C GLU A 213 10.87 7.87 17.60
N HIS A 214 11.10 6.92 18.51
CA HIS A 214 10.76 7.02 19.92
C HIS A 214 11.97 7.24 20.83
N TYR A 215 13.19 6.91 20.38
CA TYR A 215 14.40 6.94 21.19
C TYR A 215 15.58 7.60 20.47
N ASN A 216 16.45 8.21 21.27
CA ASN A 216 17.76 8.70 20.85
C ASN A 216 18.85 7.66 21.14
N GLY A 217 19.92 7.71 20.36
CA GLY A 217 21.16 6.95 20.58
C GLY A 217 22.09 7.61 21.61
N ALA A 218 23.22 6.96 21.88
CA ALA A 218 24.17 7.44 22.88
C ALA A 218 24.80 8.80 22.52
N LYS A 219 24.93 9.10 21.22
CA LYS A 219 25.58 10.30 20.68
C LYS A 219 24.64 11.18 19.83
N GLY A 220 23.32 11.00 19.96
CA GLY A 220 22.34 11.72 19.15
C GLY A 220 21.29 10.78 18.56
N GLU A 221 21.23 10.65 17.24
CA GLU A 221 20.30 9.71 16.59
C GLU A 221 20.67 8.26 16.90
N LEU A 222 19.66 7.40 17.02
CA LEU A 222 19.87 5.98 17.27
C LEU A 222 20.53 5.36 16.04
N SER A 223 21.73 4.80 16.22
CA SER A 223 22.47 4.12 15.15
C SER A 223 22.29 2.60 15.18
N LEU A 224 22.65 1.91 14.09
CA LEU A 224 22.67 0.45 14.05
C LEU A 224 23.62 -0.15 15.10
N VAL A 225 24.76 0.50 15.33
CA VAL A 225 25.75 0.04 16.31
C VAL A 225 25.19 0.13 17.73
N ASP A 226 24.47 1.22 18.03
CA ASP A 226 23.81 1.40 19.32
C ASP A 226 22.74 0.32 19.54
N LEU A 227 21.91 0.06 18.53
CA LEU A 227 20.88 -0.98 18.56
C LEU A 227 21.48 -2.37 18.78
N GLU A 228 22.49 -2.73 18.00
CA GLU A 228 23.18 -4.03 18.14
C GLU A 228 23.82 -4.17 19.52
N SER A 229 24.41 -3.11 20.07
CA SER A 229 24.98 -3.13 21.42
C SER A 229 23.92 -3.42 22.48
N VAL A 230 22.75 -2.79 22.40
CA VAL A 230 21.65 -2.99 23.35
C VAL A 230 21.04 -4.38 23.21
N LEU A 231 20.85 -4.85 21.99
CA LEU A 231 20.34 -6.21 21.75
C LEU A 231 21.31 -7.27 22.27
N ARG A 232 22.63 -7.03 22.20
CA ARG A 232 23.64 -7.92 22.81
C ARG A 232 23.57 -7.91 24.33
N SER A 233 23.41 -6.73 24.95
CA SER A 233 23.32 -6.65 26.42
C SER A 233 22.09 -7.36 26.98
N HIS A 234 21.01 -7.48 26.19
CA HIS A 234 19.78 -8.18 26.57
C HIS A 234 19.65 -9.61 26.04
N GLU A 235 20.69 -10.14 25.38
CA GLU A 235 20.72 -11.49 24.79
C GLU A 235 19.64 -11.72 23.71
N LEU A 236 19.23 -10.65 23.00
CA LEU A 236 18.21 -10.69 21.95
C LEU A 236 18.78 -10.82 20.53
N MET A 237 20.09 -10.67 20.36
CA MET A 237 20.74 -10.69 19.04
C MET A 237 20.57 -12.02 18.29
N ASP A 238 20.69 -13.15 18.97
CA ASP A 238 20.60 -14.46 18.33
C ASP A 238 19.20 -14.72 17.81
N ARG A 239 18.19 -14.30 18.58
CA ARG A 239 16.78 -14.36 18.18
C ARG A 239 16.50 -13.48 16.96
N LEU A 240 17.04 -12.26 16.93
CA LEU A 240 16.92 -11.38 15.76
C LEU A 240 17.61 -12.00 14.53
N THR A 241 18.83 -12.50 14.71
CA THR A 241 19.63 -13.11 13.64
C THR A 241 18.89 -14.32 13.05
N ALA A 242 18.36 -15.22 13.87
CA ALA A 242 17.60 -16.37 13.40
C ALA A 242 16.35 -15.97 12.61
N LYS A 243 15.61 -14.96 13.10
CA LYS A 243 14.44 -14.41 12.42
C LYS A 243 14.80 -13.79 11.07
N GLU A 244 15.87 -13.00 11.02
CA GLU A 244 16.35 -12.37 9.78
C GLU A 244 16.79 -13.41 8.74
N ARG A 245 17.50 -14.47 9.17
CA ARG A 245 17.90 -15.57 8.28
C ARG A 245 16.67 -16.25 7.67
N GLN A 246 15.67 -16.57 8.49
CA GLN A 246 14.44 -17.20 8.04
C GLN A 246 13.67 -16.29 7.07
N ALA A 247 13.49 -15.01 7.41
CA ALA A 247 12.78 -14.04 6.59
C ALA A 247 13.46 -13.81 5.22
N LEU A 248 14.79 -13.78 5.19
CA LEU A 248 15.54 -13.67 3.93
C LEU A 248 15.36 -14.91 3.07
N LEU A 249 15.51 -16.11 3.64
CA LEU A 249 15.36 -17.35 2.88
C LEU A 249 13.93 -17.49 2.32
N SER A 250 12.91 -17.21 3.13
CA SER A 250 11.51 -17.23 2.67
C SER A 250 11.25 -16.19 1.59
N ALA A 251 11.75 -14.97 1.75
CA ALA A 251 11.59 -13.93 0.72
C ALA A 251 12.29 -14.32 -0.59
N TYR A 252 13.49 -14.90 -0.54
CA TYR A 252 14.18 -15.40 -1.73
C TYR A 252 13.45 -16.55 -2.41
N THR A 253 12.81 -17.45 -1.66
CA THR A 253 11.99 -18.52 -2.24
C THR A 253 10.72 -17.97 -2.88
N ASP A 254 10.01 -17.07 -2.20
CA ASP A 254 8.73 -16.51 -2.66
C ASP A 254 8.92 -15.65 -3.93
N GLN A 255 10.01 -14.88 -3.97
CA GLN A 255 10.37 -14.03 -5.10
C GLN A 255 11.23 -14.73 -6.15
N LYS A 256 11.42 -16.05 -6.04
CA LYS A 256 12.13 -16.89 -7.01
C LYS A 256 13.55 -16.40 -7.33
N GLY A 257 14.29 -15.97 -6.31
CA GLY A 257 15.69 -15.55 -6.46
C GLY A 257 15.91 -14.09 -6.89
N ALA A 258 14.85 -13.32 -7.17
CA ALA A 258 15.00 -11.93 -7.60
C ALA A 258 15.30 -10.98 -6.43
N ALA A 259 16.58 -10.65 -6.21
CA ALA A 259 17.04 -9.77 -5.15
C ALA A 259 16.36 -8.39 -5.14
N GLY A 260 16.06 -7.81 -6.30
CA GLY A 260 15.34 -6.54 -6.36
C GLY A 260 13.92 -6.62 -5.80
N ARG A 261 13.23 -7.74 -6.05
CA ARG A 261 11.89 -8.00 -5.49
C ARG A 261 11.95 -8.38 -4.02
N VAL A 262 12.97 -9.13 -3.61
CA VAL A 262 13.23 -9.47 -2.20
C VAL A 262 13.45 -8.20 -1.38
N ALA A 263 14.31 -7.29 -1.86
CA ALA A 263 14.57 -6.01 -1.20
C ALA A 263 13.26 -5.23 -1.02
N TRP A 264 12.45 -5.13 -2.08
CA TRP A 264 11.17 -4.44 -2.04
C TRP A 264 10.17 -5.10 -1.07
N ALA A 265 10.06 -6.43 -1.08
CA ALA A 265 9.15 -7.17 -0.21
C ALA A 265 9.49 -6.98 1.28
N LEU A 266 10.78 -6.91 1.60
CA LEU A 266 11.26 -6.66 2.96
C LEU A 266 11.36 -5.16 3.30
N GLY A 267 10.99 -4.24 2.40
CA GLY A 267 11.13 -2.80 2.66
C GLY A 267 12.59 -2.33 2.82
N LEU A 268 13.54 -3.06 2.25
CA LEU A 268 14.97 -2.78 2.25
C LEU A 268 15.39 -2.11 0.94
N SER A 269 16.36 -1.19 1.02
CA SER A 269 17.11 -0.77 -0.17
C SER A 269 18.04 -1.89 -0.66
N PRO A 270 18.45 -1.90 -1.94
CA PRO A 270 19.39 -2.90 -2.45
C PRO A 270 20.70 -2.96 -1.66
N SER A 271 21.18 -1.80 -1.19
CA SER A 271 22.39 -1.70 -0.36
C SER A 271 22.19 -2.27 1.05
N GLU A 272 20.99 -2.14 1.63
CA GLU A 272 20.67 -2.71 2.95
C GLU A 272 20.50 -4.22 2.85
N LEU A 273 19.88 -4.73 1.78
CA LEU A 273 19.81 -6.17 1.54
C LEU A 273 21.20 -6.80 1.40
N GLN A 274 22.11 -6.16 0.65
CA GLN A 274 23.50 -6.60 0.54
C GLN A 274 24.23 -6.56 1.88
N ARG A 275 24.04 -5.50 2.67
CA ARG A 275 24.62 -5.41 4.02
C ARG A 275 24.05 -6.49 4.95
N LEU A 276 22.74 -6.71 4.94
CA LEU A 276 22.08 -7.71 5.78
C LEU A 276 22.57 -9.12 5.46
N THR A 277 22.57 -9.48 4.17
CA THR A 277 23.08 -10.79 3.71
C THR A 277 24.56 -10.97 4.04
N ALA A 278 25.36 -9.89 3.97
CA ALA A 278 26.76 -9.94 4.36
C ALA A 278 26.97 -10.12 5.85
N THR A 279 26.25 -9.37 6.68
CA THR A 279 26.37 -9.47 8.14
C THR A 279 25.89 -10.83 8.67
N LEU A 280 24.93 -11.46 8.00
CA LEU A 280 24.44 -12.80 8.35
C LEU A 280 25.29 -13.95 7.80
N GLY A 281 26.28 -13.66 6.94
CA GLY A 281 27.11 -14.70 6.29
C GLY A 281 26.32 -15.61 5.34
N MET A 282 25.23 -15.10 4.74
CA MET A 282 24.30 -15.88 3.94
C MET A 282 24.54 -15.81 2.43
N GLN A 283 25.67 -15.23 1.98
CA GLN A 283 25.91 -15.01 0.55
C GLN A 283 25.91 -16.33 -0.24
N ALA A 284 26.51 -17.39 0.31
CA ALA A 284 26.56 -18.70 -0.34
C ALA A 284 25.16 -19.35 -0.44
N GLU A 285 24.38 -19.33 0.64
CA GLU A 285 23.02 -19.89 0.69
C GLU A 285 22.07 -19.16 -0.29
N VAL A 286 22.14 -17.83 -0.31
CA VAL A 286 21.36 -16.99 -1.22
C VAL A 286 21.76 -17.24 -2.68
N GLU A 287 23.05 -17.35 -2.97
CA GLU A 287 23.52 -17.61 -4.32
C GLU A 287 23.16 -19.02 -4.79
N GLU A 288 23.19 -20.02 -3.90
CA GLU A 288 22.73 -21.37 -4.19
C GLU A 288 21.22 -21.38 -4.53
N LEU A 289 20.39 -20.69 -3.76
CA LEU A 289 18.97 -20.53 -4.07
C LEU A 289 18.77 -19.85 -5.43
N ARG A 290 19.50 -18.76 -5.69
CA ARG A 290 19.44 -18.06 -6.98
C ARG A 290 19.87 -18.99 -8.12
N GLU A 291 20.93 -19.77 -7.96
CA GLU A 291 21.40 -20.74 -8.95
C GLU A 291 20.37 -21.83 -9.24
N ARG A 292 19.66 -22.35 -8.22
CA ARG A 292 18.53 -23.27 -8.41
C ARG A 292 17.46 -22.64 -9.31
N PHE A 293 17.03 -21.42 -9.00
CA PHE A 293 16.04 -20.72 -9.83
C PHE A 293 16.56 -20.36 -11.23
N ARG A 294 17.86 -20.07 -11.39
CA ARG A 294 18.47 -19.89 -12.73
C ARG A 294 18.35 -21.16 -13.56
N ARG A 295 18.66 -22.32 -12.97
CA ARG A 295 18.55 -23.62 -13.64
C ARG A 295 17.10 -23.94 -13.98
N ASP A 296 16.17 -23.68 -13.07
CA ASP A 296 14.74 -23.92 -13.30
C ASP A 296 14.19 -23.07 -14.45
N VAL A 297 14.58 -21.79 -14.52
CA VAL A 297 14.16 -20.88 -15.60
C VAL A 297 14.77 -21.30 -16.95
N LEU A 298 16.05 -21.69 -16.97
CA LEU A 298 16.71 -22.14 -18.19
C LEU A 298 16.25 -23.55 -18.63
N GLY A 299 15.84 -24.39 -17.68
CA GLY A 299 15.38 -25.76 -17.90
C GLY A 299 13.87 -25.92 -18.09
N ALA A 300 13.12 -24.82 -18.16
CA ALA A 300 11.68 -24.86 -18.36
C ALA A 300 11.34 -25.59 -19.68
N ARG A 301 10.55 -26.67 -19.59
CA ARG A 301 10.23 -27.53 -20.74
C ARG A 301 9.12 -26.99 -21.63
N HIS A 302 8.25 -26.14 -21.08
CA HIS A 302 7.06 -25.67 -21.78
C HIS A 302 7.30 -24.30 -22.42
N LEU A 303 7.02 -24.20 -23.72
CA LEU A 303 7.22 -22.98 -24.50
C LEU A 303 6.46 -21.79 -23.89
N THR A 304 5.20 -21.98 -23.47
CA THR A 304 4.38 -20.94 -22.83
C THR A 304 5.06 -20.30 -21.63
N GLN A 305 5.63 -21.12 -20.74
CA GLN A 305 6.34 -20.64 -19.56
C GLN A 305 7.61 -19.84 -19.93
N ARG A 306 8.31 -20.26 -20.99
CA ARG A 306 9.48 -19.53 -21.51
C ARG A 306 9.09 -18.20 -22.16
N LEU A 307 7.97 -18.16 -22.88
CA LEU A 307 7.46 -16.92 -23.47
C LEU A 307 6.95 -15.94 -22.40
N ASP A 308 6.31 -16.43 -21.35
CA ASP A 308 5.87 -15.61 -20.22
C ASP A 308 7.06 -15.02 -19.44
N THR A 309 8.10 -15.83 -19.23
CA THR A 309 9.33 -15.36 -18.55
C THR A 309 10.11 -14.37 -19.40
N LEU A 310 10.09 -14.49 -20.74
CA LEU A 310 10.62 -13.46 -21.65
C LEU A 310 9.97 -12.08 -21.42
N GLY A 311 8.68 -12.05 -21.08
CA GLY A 311 7.97 -10.81 -20.74
C GLY A 311 8.46 -10.16 -19.43
N ARG A 312 9.21 -10.88 -18.59
CA ARG A 312 9.71 -10.42 -17.29
C ARG A 312 11.18 -10.01 -17.36
N ASP A 313 11.50 -9.07 -18.25
CA ASP A 313 12.88 -8.61 -18.50
C ASP A 313 13.66 -8.20 -17.25
N LYS A 314 13.02 -7.44 -16.34
CA LYS A 314 13.65 -6.99 -15.09
C LYS A 314 14.05 -8.16 -14.19
N TYR A 315 13.22 -9.21 -14.15
CA TYR A 315 13.48 -10.42 -13.38
C TYR A 315 14.65 -11.22 -13.95
N LEU A 316 14.69 -11.40 -15.28
CA LEU A 316 15.80 -12.09 -15.95
C LEU A 316 17.13 -11.33 -15.83
N ALA A 317 17.07 -9.99 -15.84
CA ALA A 317 18.23 -9.13 -15.61
C ALA A 317 18.74 -9.26 -14.16
N ASP A 318 17.82 -9.22 -13.18
CA ASP A 318 18.15 -9.35 -11.76
C ASP A 318 18.75 -10.73 -11.42
N LEU A 319 18.29 -11.80 -12.06
CA LEU A 319 18.91 -13.13 -11.97
C LEU A 319 20.24 -13.26 -12.73
N GLY A 320 20.62 -12.30 -13.57
CA GLY A 320 21.85 -12.34 -14.37
C GLY A 320 21.82 -13.32 -15.55
N ILE A 321 20.65 -13.86 -15.92
CA ILE A 321 20.52 -14.87 -16.98
C ILE A 321 19.90 -14.33 -18.27
N LYS A 322 19.54 -13.05 -18.33
CA LYS A 322 18.84 -12.45 -19.47
C LYS A 322 19.41 -12.87 -20.82
N LYS A 323 20.71 -12.64 -21.06
CA LYS A 323 21.36 -12.96 -22.34
C LYS A 323 21.30 -14.46 -22.65
N ARG A 324 21.65 -15.31 -21.69
CA ARG A 324 21.65 -16.78 -21.87
C ARG A 324 20.24 -17.28 -22.18
N PHE A 325 19.24 -16.76 -21.48
CA PHE A 325 17.83 -17.10 -21.67
C PHE A 325 17.32 -16.65 -23.05
N THR A 326 17.60 -15.41 -23.46
CA THR A 326 17.18 -14.88 -24.76
C THR A 326 17.84 -15.63 -25.92
N ASP A 327 19.13 -15.97 -25.80
CA ASP A 327 19.86 -16.71 -26.83
C ASP A 327 19.33 -18.15 -26.95
N ALA A 328 19.07 -18.81 -25.81
CA ALA A 328 18.50 -20.16 -25.79
C ALA A 328 17.08 -20.19 -26.37
N LEU A 329 16.22 -19.24 -25.99
CA LEU A 329 14.85 -19.14 -26.52
C LEU A 329 14.83 -18.75 -28.00
N ARG A 330 15.76 -17.89 -28.45
CA ARG A 330 15.90 -17.56 -29.88
C ARG A 330 16.22 -18.81 -30.69
N ARG A 331 17.22 -19.60 -30.30
CA ARG A 331 17.59 -20.84 -31.02
C ARG A 331 16.46 -21.86 -31.06
N GLU A 332 15.75 -22.02 -29.96
CA GLU A 332 14.59 -22.91 -29.88
C GLU A 332 13.49 -22.43 -30.84
N LEU A 333 13.09 -21.16 -30.77
CA LEU A 333 12.08 -20.61 -31.67
C LEU A 333 12.52 -20.64 -33.14
N GLU A 334 13.79 -20.42 -33.46
CA GLU A 334 14.33 -20.55 -34.82
C GLU A 334 14.13 -21.98 -35.34
N GLY A 335 14.41 -23.00 -34.53
CA GLY A 335 14.16 -24.40 -34.89
C GLY A 335 12.67 -24.70 -35.11
N LEU A 336 11.83 -24.32 -34.15
CA LEU A 336 10.37 -24.55 -34.25
C LEU A 336 9.75 -23.83 -35.46
N VAL A 337 10.24 -22.62 -35.77
CA VAL A 337 9.76 -21.85 -36.91
C VAL A 337 10.24 -22.45 -38.23
N GLN A 338 11.47 -22.97 -38.30
CA GLN A 338 11.98 -23.64 -39.49
C GLN A 338 11.19 -24.92 -39.83
N GLU A 339 10.75 -25.67 -38.82
CA GLU A 339 9.90 -26.86 -39.02
C GLU A 339 8.54 -26.52 -39.63
N GLU A 340 7.98 -25.35 -39.31
CA GLU A 340 6.67 -24.90 -39.80
C GLU A 340 6.73 -23.97 -41.01
N LEU A 341 7.93 -23.59 -41.47
CA LEU A 341 8.12 -22.56 -42.49
C LEU A 341 7.44 -22.93 -43.82
N SER A 342 7.43 -24.21 -44.18
CA SER A 342 6.84 -24.68 -45.44
C SER A 342 5.31 -24.69 -45.44
N GLY A 343 4.67 -24.62 -44.27
CA GLY A 343 3.22 -24.72 -44.12
C GLY A 343 2.50 -23.38 -43.97
N ALA A 344 3.25 -22.27 -43.89
CA ALA A 344 2.69 -20.95 -43.60
C ALA A 344 3.02 -19.93 -44.68
N ASN A 345 2.03 -19.11 -45.04
CA ASN A 345 2.20 -18.02 -46.02
C ASN A 345 2.51 -16.68 -45.34
N ASP A 346 2.02 -16.49 -44.11
CA ASP A 346 2.12 -15.23 -43.36
C ASP A 346 2.67 -15.45 -41.94
N LEU A 347 3.28 -14.41 -41.37
CA LEU A 347 3.86 -14.44 -40.01
C LEU A 347 2.82 -14.83 -38.92
N PRO A 348 1.58 -14.31 -38.92
CA PRO A 348 0.56 -14.76 -37.96
C PRO A 348 0.16 -16.22 -38.15
N GLY A 349 0.12 -16.71 -39.40
CA GLY A 349 -0.16 -18.11 -39.72
C GLY A 349 0.94 -19.05 -39.22
N LEU A 350 2.20 -18.64 -39.39
CA LEU A 350 3.37 -19.35 -38.88
C LEU A 350 3.36 -19.40 -37.34
N ALA A 351 3.11 -18.26 -36.68
CA ALA A 351 2.99 -18.21 -35.24
C ALA A 351 1.82 -19.06 -34.71
N LEU A 352 0.71 -19.14 -35.45
CA LEU A 352 -0.43 -19.99 -35.13
C LEU A 352 -0.11 -21.48 -35.30
N ALA A 353 0.66 -21.88 -36.32
CA ALA A 353 1.11 -23.26 -36.51
C ALA A 353 2.01 -23.71 -35.35
N VAL A 354 3.00 -22.89 -34.98
CA VAL A 354 3.88 -23.14 -33.82
C VAL A 354 3.09 -23.16 -32.52
N ALA A 355 2.18 -22.21 -32.32
CA ALA A 355 1.29 -22.13 -31.16
C ALA A 355 0.45 -23.41 -30.98
N ARG A 356 -0.15 -23.92 -32.06
CA ARG A 356 -0.96 -25.14 -32.03
C ARG A 356 -0.15 -26.39 -31.69
N LYS A 357 1.05 -26.54 -32.27
CA LYS A 357 1.90 -27.72 -32.05
C LYS A 357 2.50 -27.76 -30.64
N HIS A 358 2.86 -26.61 -30.08
CA HIS A 358 3.55 -26.54 -28.79
C HIS A 358 2.65 -26.08 -27.62
N GLY A 359 1.35 -25.93 -27.84
CA GLY A 359 0.38 -25.57 -26.81
C GLY A 359 0.62 -24.18 -26.22
N ALA A 360 1.06 -23.22 -27.05
CA ALA A 360 1.34 -21.85 -26.66
C ALA A 360 0.33 -20.86 -27.25
N PRO A 361 0.02 -19.74 -26.57
CA PRO A 361 -0.80 -18.67 -27.15
C PRO A 361 -0.09 -18.00 -28.34
N GLN A 362 -0.79 -17.84 -29.47
CA GLN A 362 -0.28 -17.20 -30.69
C GLN A 362 0.29 -15.79 -30.41
N GLU A 363 -0.38 -15.01 -29.59
CA GLU A 363 0.03 -13.65 -29.20
C GLU A 363 1.38 -13.62 -28.48
N LEU A 364 1.67 -14.63 -27.65
CA LEU A 364 2.95 -14.72 -26.95
C LEU A 364 4.08 -15.09 -27.91
N VAL A 365 3.80 -15.96 -28.89
CA VAL A 365 4.75 -16.31 -29.95
C VAL A 365 5.08 -15.09 -30.81
N LEU A 366 4.06 -14.37 -31.30
CA LEU A 366 4.26 -13.15 -32.10
C LEU A 366 5.08 -12.09 -31.36
N ARG A 367 4.71 -11.78 -30.12
CA ARG A 367 5.46 -10.83 -29.28
C ARG A 367 6.89 -11.28 -29.03
N ALA A 368 7.14 -12.58 -28.90
CA ALA A 368 8.49 -13.10 -28.74
C ALA A 368 9.30 -12.99 -30.03
N LEU A 369 8.70 -13.28 -31.19
CA LEU A 369 9.34 -13.08 -32.50
C LEU A 369 9.74 -11.61 -32.72
N ASP A 370 8.88 -10.67 -32.33
CA ASP A 370 9.18 -9.24 -32.38
C ASP A 370 10.28 -8.85 -31.38
N ARG A 371 10.15 -9.22 -30.10
CA ARG A 371 11.13 -8.88 -29.05
C ARG A 371 12.52 -9.47 -29.30
N LEU A 372 12.58 -10.65 -29.91
CA LEU A 372 13.84 -11.32 -30.23
C LEU A 372 14.42 -10.84 -31.57
N GLY A 373 13.73 -9.95 -32.30
CA GLY A 373 14.18 -9.37 -33.57
C GLY A 373 14.12 -10.34 -34.75
N MET A 374 13.30 -11.39 -34.67
CA MET A 374 13.18 -12.42 -35.71
C MET A 374 12.11 -12.09 -36.76
N ALA A 375 11.10 -11.29 -36.39
CA ALA A 375 9.96 -11.00 -37.26
C ALA A 375 10.32 -10.44 -38.64
N GLY A 376 11.33 -9.56 -38.73
CA GLY A 376 11.78 -9.00 -40.02
C GLY A 376 12.34 -10.06 -40.97
N LYS A 377 13.30 -10.85 -40.49
CA LYS A 377 13.92 -11.95 -41.26
C LYS A 377 12.90 -13.00 -41.68
N LEU A 378 11.96 -13.33 -40.81
CA LEU A 378 10.91 -14.31 -41.11
C LEU A 378 9.94 -13.81 -42.17
N ARG A 379 9.58 -12.52 -42.17
CA ARG A 379 8.75 -11.94 -43.24
C ARG A 379 9.46 -12.00 -44.60
N GLU A 380 10.75 -11.69 -44.66
CA GLU A 380 11.54 -11.80 -45.89
C GLU A 380 11.61 -13.25 -46.39
N GLN A 381 11.81 -14.21 -45.48
CA GLN A 381 11.82 -15.64 -45.82
C GLN A 381 10.46 -16.13 -46.33
N LEU A 382 9.36 -15.74 -45.69
CA LEU A 382 8.00 -16.09 -46.12
C LEU A 382 7.65 -15.48 -47.49
N ALA A 383 8.07 -14.23 -47.74
CA ALA A 383 7.91 -13.61 -49.05
C ALA A 383 8.73 -14.34 -50.14
N ALA A 384 9.96 -14.76 -49.83
CA ALA A 384 10.77 -15.55 -50.76
C ALA A 384 10.14 -16.92 -51.07
N HIS A 385 9.51 -17.56 -50.07
CA HIS A 385 8.83 -18.85 -50.22
C HIS A 385 7.52 -18.73 -51.03
N SER A 386 6.73 -17.67 -50.84
CA SER A 386 5.50 -17.46 -51.62
C SER A 386 5.79 -17.20 -53.10
N HIS A 387 6.90 -16.52 -53.41
CA HIS A 387 7.39 -16.34 -54.78
C HIS A 387 7.91 -17.63 -55.44
N HIS A 388 8.40 -18.61 -54.67
CA HIS A 388 8.85 -19.91 -55.19
C HIS A 388 7.73 -20.96 -55.29
N SER A 389 6.62 -20.77 -54.56
CA SER A 389 5.46 -21.69 -54.56
C SER A 389 4.37 -21.31 -55.58
N SER A 390 4.54 -20.23 -56.35
CA SER A 390 3.60 -19.82 -57.41
C SER A 390 4.15 -20.26 -58.78
N PRO A 391 3.54 -21.24 -59.47
CA PRO A 391 3.93 -21.66 -60.83
C PRO A 391 3.56 -20.63 -61.90
#